data_AF-A0A953G4C9-F1
#
_entry.id   AF-A0A953G4C9-F1
#
_cell.length_a   1.000
_cell.length_b   1.000
_cell.length_c   1.000
_cell.angle_alpha   90.00
_cell.angle_beta   90.00
_cell.angle_gamma   90.00
#
_symmetry.space_group_name_H-M   'P 1'
#
loop_
_entity.id
_entity.type
_entity.pdbx_description
1 polymer ?
#
loop_
_entity_poly.entity_id
_entity_poly.type
_entity_poly.pdbx_seq_one_letter_code
_entity_poly.pdbx_strand_id
1 'polypeptide(L)'
;MASRLTAFSKFLITLIILAALFFAGRYLLNNTGIGQQLKKQGSEASSDASGTNSKGSATSGSSSLSKQAVKVGVVTWGGYAGGEYFNEGFKANTDSRYYKEYGFPVEFKILDDVPVSREAFRNDEVNLLWCTIDALPTEIAGLADFDPVVVFQSDWSRGGDAIVVRRGINSVADLRGKKIAVAEMSPSHSFLLWMLEAGGLKASEVELVKQPSAIDAAQIFKSQQVDAAVVWSPDDQACLKSVPGARILESTRSASNIIADAFIAKRAWAESNKDKLNKLYEGWMRGAAEINSSDANKRKAAKILADNFTGFTEDDAYSAINNVRLATHGDNMNFFSLNPNYKGVTAEQLYTKMTNTYKNEGYAEGKVPNWRIISYPEAIKATSLSGREHDAEGQKEFTKVSEGEAKSKEAIATKRVSITFRSGEYNLDENAKYIIDKEFVDIAKAFSNSRIRIEGNTDNVGSREANVALSKKRAQSVVEYLILTHKMNRNRFVVIGNGPDKPVDTNDSDNGRSRNRRTDFELIGE
;
A
#
# COMPACT_ATOMS: atom_id res chain seq x y z
N MET A 1 47.28 19.50 9.23
CA MET A 1 46.24 18.46 9.07
C MET A 1 45.02 18.88 9.87
N ALA A 2 43.92 19.23 9.20
CA ALA A 2 42.67 19.53 9.89
C ALA A 2 41.95 18.21 10.23
N SER A 3 41.78 17.92 11.52
CA SER A 3 41.05 16.75 12.00
C SER A 3 39.57 16.88 11.63
N ARG A 4 39.06 15.97 10.79
CA ARG A 4 37.63 15.89 10.48
C ARG A 4 36.86 15.27 11.65
N LEU A 5 35.72 15.87 12.02
CA LEU A 5 34.81 15.35 13.04
C LEU A 5 34.24 13.98 12.63
N THR A 6 34.18 13.06 13.59
CA THR A 6 33.57 11.73 13.39
C THR A 6 32.06 11.84 13.21
N ALA A 7 31.43 10.80 12.64
CA ALA A 7 29.98 10.74 12.46
C ALA A 7 29.23 10.88 13.80
N PHE A 8 29.76 10.28 14.87
CA PHE A 8 29.19 10.39 16.21
C PHE A 8 29.29 11.82 16.78
N SER A 9 30.43 12.50 16.58
CA SER A 9 30.58 13.90 17.01
C SER A 9 29.64 14.83 16.25
N LYS A 10 29.39 14.59 14.96
CA LYS A 10 28.39 15.35 14.18
C LYS A 10 26.98 15.13 14.70
N PHE A 11 26.60 13.89 14.98
CA PHE A 11 25.29 13.55 15.55
C PHE A 11 25.06 14.23 16.92
N LEU A 12 26.06 14.16 17.81
CA LEU A 12 25.98 14.79 19.12
C LEU A 12 25.87 16.33 19.03
N ILE A 13 26.64 16.96 18.13
CA ILE A 13 26.56 18.41 17.89
C ILE A 13 25.18 18.79 17.36
N THR A 14 24.60 18.01 16.44
CA THR A 14 23.24 18.25 15.93
C THR A 14 22.20 18.18 17.05
N LEU A 15 22.27 17.17 17.93
CA LEU A 15 21.35 17.06 19.08
C LEU A 15 21.47 18.25 20.03
N ILE A 16 22.69 18.72 20.30
CA ILE A 16 22.93 19.89 21.16
C ILE A 16 22.35 21.17 20.51
N ILE A 17 22.52 21.34 19.20
CA ILE A 17 21.97 22.49 18.47
C ILE A 17 20.44 22.47 18.51
N LEU A 18 19.82 21.31 18.26
CA LEU A 18 18.36 21.17 18.30
C LEU A 18 17.80 21.44 19.70
N ALA A 19 18.45 20.92 20.75
CA ALA A 19 18.08 21.22 22.13
C ALA A 19 18.21 22.71 22.43
N ALA A 20 19.31 23.36 22.02
CA ALA A 20 19.50 24.80 22.22
C ALA A 20 18.43 25.63 21.49
N LEU A 21 18.09 25.29 20.24
CA LEU A 21 17.04 25.96 19.48
C LEU A 21 15.66 25.77 20.13
N PHE A 22 15.36 24.57 20.63
CA PHE A 22 14.11 24.28 21.32
C PHE A 22 13.96 25.11 22.60
N PHE A 23 14.99 25.13 23.46
CA PHE A 23 14.95 25.90 24.69
C PHE A 23 14.97 27.42 24.43
N ALA A 24 15.71 27.89 23.43
CA ALA A 24 15.70 29.29 23.01
C ALA A 24 14.33 29.72 22.47
N GLY A 25 13.69 28.91 21.63
CA GLY A 25 12.33 29.15 21.12
C GLY A 25 11.30 29.18 22.24
N ARG A 26 11.38 28.23 23.18
CA ARG A 26 10.49 28.20 24.36
C ARG A 26 10.69 29.39 25.29
N TYR A 27 11.94 29.83 25.48
CA TYR A 27 12.25 31.03 26.25
C TYR A 27 11.71 32.28 25.57
N LEU A 28 11.91 32.42 24.26
CA LEU A 28 11.38 33.54 23.47
C LEU A 28 9.84 33.61 23.55
N LEU A 29 9.15 32.49 23.36
CA LEU A 29 7.69 32.42 23.38
C LEU A 29 7.06 32.71 24.76
N ASN A 30 7.78 32.45 25.85
CA ASN A 30 7.23 32.59 27.20
C ASN A 30 7.70 33.86 27.92
N ASN A 31 8.92 34.34 27.63
CA ASN A 31 9.59 35.35 28.43
C ASN A 31 9.87 36.67 27.69
N THR A 32 9.45 36.82 26.43
CA THR A 32 9.60 38.08 25.69
C THR A 32 8.25 38.65 25.24
N GLY A 33 8.17 39.98 25.10
CA GLY A 33 6.97 40.67 24.65
C GLY A 33 6.52 40.25 23.24
N ILE A 34 7.48 39.92 22.35
CA ILE A 34 7.23 39.39 21.00
C ILE A 34 6.58 38.00 21.09
N GLY A 35 7.06 37.13 21.99
CA GLY A 35 6.48 35.80 22.22
C GLY A 35 5.03 35.84 22.73
N GLN A 36 4.71 36.82 23.58
CA GLN A 36 3.34 37.02 24.06
C GLN A 36 2.41 37.61 22.98
N GLN A 37 2.94 38.45 22.08
CA GLN A 37 2.20 38.98 20.93
C GLN A 37 1.87 37.88 19.90
N LEU A 38 2.83 36.99 19.62
CA LEU A 38 2.63 35.83 18.74
C LEU A 38 1.60 34.84 19.30
N LYS A 39 1.58 34.64 20.63
CA LYS A 39 0.53 33.85 21.28
C LYS A 39 -0.86 34.50 21.17
N LYS A 40 -0.96 35.83 21.27
CA LYS A 40 -2.22 36.56 21.11
C LYS A 40 -2.74 36.53 19.67
N GLN A 41 -1.87 36.72 18.68
CA GLN A 41 -2.26 36.60 17.26
C GLN A 41 -2.68 35.17 16.89
N GLY A 42 -2.06 34.15 17.48
CA GLY A 42 -2.49 32.75 17.31
C GLY A 42 -3.86 32.45 17.92
N SER A 43 -4.26 33.16 18.97
CA SER A 43 -5.58 33.00 19.61
C SER A 43 -6.69 33.87 18.99
N GLU A 44 -6.36 34.99 18.34
CA GLU A 44 -7.35 35.87 17.68
C GLU A 44 -7.66 35.42 16.24
N ALA A 45 -6.73 34.72 15.57
CA ALA A 45 -6.99 34.12 14.25
C ALA A 45 -7.99 32.93 14.28
N SER A 46 -8.40 32.47 15.47
CA SER A 46 -9.38 31.39 15.65
C SER A 46 -10.76 31.85 16.11
N SER A 47 -11.00 33.16 16.26
CA SER A 47 -12.29 33.71 16.73
C SER A 47 -13.14 34.46 15.69
N ASP A 48 -12.62 34.76 14.49
CA ASP A 48 -13.36 35.54 13.47
C ASP A 48 -13.93 34.65 12.34
N ALA A 49 -14.92 33.83 12.69
CA ALA A 49 -15.92 33.34 11.73
C ALA A 49 -17.20 32.84 12.43
N SER A 50 -17.80 33.65 13.32
CA SER A 50 -19.23 33.53 13.61
C SER A 50 -19.80 34.85 14.13
N GLY A 51 -20.80 35.37 13.44
CA GLY A 51 -21.39 36.67 13.73
C GLY A 51 -22.86 36.76 13.34
N THR A 52 -23.68 35.81 13.80
CA THR A 52 -25.13 36.03 13.94
C THR A 52 -25.63 35.37 15.22
N ASN A 53 -26.04 36.23 16.16
CA ASN A 53 -26.67 35.88 17.42
C ASN A 53 -27.93 35.03 17.21
N SER A 54 -27.92 33.79 17.69
CA SER A 54 -29.12 33.17 18.25
C SER A 54 -28.76 32.48 19.57
N LYS A 55 -29.48 32.84 20.64
CA LYS A 55 -29.40 32.18 21.94
C LYS A 55 -29.89 30.73 21.75
N GLY A 56 -28.95 29.78 21.78
CA GLY A 56 -29.22 28.35 21.77
C GLY A 56 -28.28 27.64 22.74
N SER A 57 -28.84 27.08 23.80
CA SER A 57 -28.18 26.25 24.79
C SER A 57 -27.61 24.97 24.16
N ALA A 58 -26.28 24.82 24.09
CA ALA A 58 -25.61 23.51 24.05
C ALA A 58 -24.08 23.64 24.21
N THR A 59 -23.51 23.23 25.35
CA THR A 59 -22.05 22.97 25.44
C THR A 59 -21.62 22.07 26.62
N SER A 60 -22.50 21.21 27.14
CA SER A 60 -22.11 20.15 28.09
C SER A 60 -22.05 18.75 27.48
N GLY A 61 -22.82 18.46 26.42
CA GLY A 61 -22.98 17.10 25.86
C GLY A 61 -21.87 16.60 24.93
N SER A 62 -21.17 17.48 24.20
CA SER A 62 -20.11 17.07 23.25
C SER A 62 -18.89 16.47 23.98
N SER A 63 -18.51 17.03 25.14
CA SER A 63 -17.37 16.53 25.93
C SER A 63 -17.63 15.19 26.61
N SER A 64 -18.91 14.87 26.91
CA SER A 64 -19.28 13.57 27.49
C SER A 64 -19.33 12.46 26.44
N LEU A 65 -19.81 12.76 25.23
CA LEU A 65 -19.88 11.78 24.14
C LEU A 65 -18.48 11.35 23.68
N SER A 66 -17.54 12.29 23.51
CA SER A 66 -16.15 11.98 23.13
C SER A 66 -15.44 11.08 24.17
N LYS A 67 -15.77 11.21 25.47
CA LYS A 67 -15.22 10.34 26.52
C LYS A 67 -15.75 8.91 26.47
N GLN A 68 -16.96 8.71 25.96
CA GLN A 68 -17.61 7.39 25.82
C GLN A 68 -17.34 6.75 24.46
N ALA A 69 -16.79 7.51 23.52
CA ALA A 69 -16.62 7.10 22.14
C ALA A 69 -15.56 6.02 21.97
N VAL A 70 -15.81 5.13 21.01
CA VAL A 70 -14.72 4.34 20.43
C VAL A 70 -13.92 5.27 19.53
N LYS A 71 -12.66 5.48 19.86
CA LYS A 71 -11.77 6.40 19.14
C LYS A 71 -10.94 5.64 18.12
N VAL A 72 -10.98 6.09 16.87
CA VAL A 72 -10.30 5.46 15.74
C VAL A 72 -9.31 6.46 15.14
N GLY A 73 -8.03 6.12 15.15
CA GLY A 73 -6.98 6.88 14.49
C GLY A 73 -6.92 6.51 13.01
N VAL A 74 -7.03 7.51 12.13
CA VAL A 74 -7.00 7.39 10.66
C VAL A 74 -5.98 8.35 10.07
N VAL A 75 -5.67 8.23 8.78
CA VAL A 75 -4.95 9.25 8.01
C VAL A 75 -5.85 9.90 6.97
N THR A 76 -5.38 10.97 6.36
CA THR A 76 -6.01 11.69 5.24
C THR A 76 -6.06 10.78 3.99
N TRP A 77 -7.01 9.84 3.97
CA TRP A 77 -7.11 8.75 2.99
C TRP A 77 -8.56 8.36 2.72
N GLY A 78 -8.87 8.00 1.46
CA GLY A 78 -10.22 7.60 1.07
C GLY A 78 -10.66 6.23 1.61
N GLY A 79 -9.71 5.40 2.00
CA GLY A 79 -9.93 4.02 2.46
C GLY A 79 -10.77 3.86 3.72
N TYR A 80 -10.87 4.91 4.54
CA TYR A 80 -11.61 4.86 5.80
C TYR A 80 -13.07 5.33 5.69
N ALA A 81 -13.47 5.76 4.49
CA ALA A 81 -14.77 6.38 4.22
C ALA A 81 -15.96 5.54 4.68
N GLY A 82 -15.86 4.20 4.68
CA GLY A 82 -16.93 3.32 5.15
C GLY A 82 -17.32 3.58 6.61
N GLY A 83 -16.32 3.77 7.49
CA GLY A 83 -16.55 4.08 8.90
C GLY A 83 -17.06 5.50 9.11
N GLU A 84 -16.44 6.47 8.45
CA GLU A 84 -16.76 7.91 8.59
C GLU A 84 -18.15 8.23 8.03
N TYR A 85 -18.52 7.60 6.91
CA TYR A 85 -19.85 7.68 6.33
C TYR A 85 -20.92 7.10 7.26
N PHE A 86 -20.68 5.93 7.85
CA PHE A 86 -21.63 5.33 8.81
C PHE A 86 -21.75 6.16 10.10
N ASN A 87 -20.71 6.90 10.44
CA ASN A 87 -20.69 7.80 11.58
C ASN A 87 -21.27 9.20 11.31
N GLU A 88 -21.61 9.53 10.06
CA GLU A 88 -22.04 10.87 9.65
C GLU A 88 -20.98 11.95 9.97
N GLY A 89 -19.69 11.61 9.84
CA GLY A 89 -18.57 12.53 10.09
C GLY A 89 -17.50 11.99 11.04
N PHE A 90 -16.56 12.86 11.42
CA PHE A 90 -15.41 12.48 12.23
C PHE A 90 -15.67 12.56 13.74
N LYS A 91 -16.66 13.35 14.19
CA LYS A 91 -16.87 13.60 15.62
C LYS A 91 -17.87 12.63 16.24
N ALA A 92 -17.68 12.34 17.53
CA ALA A 92 -18.69 11.68 18.34
C ALA A 92 -20.01 12.47 18.30
N ASN A 93 -21.07 11.83 17.81
CA ASN A 93 -22.36 12.47 17.62
C ASN A 93 -23.51 11.46 17.76
N THR A 94 -24.69 11.95 18.12
CA THR A 94 -25.89 11.13 18.30
C THR A 94 -26.65 10.90 16.98
N ASP A 95 -26.25 11.57 15.91
CA ASP A 95 -26.85 11.40 14.59
C ASP A 95 -26.31 10.19 13.83
N SER A 96 -25.13 9.72 14.22
CA SER A 96 -24.45 8.55 13.69
C SER A 96 -25.29 7.30 13.79
N ARG A 97 -25.14 6.40 12.81
CA ARG A 97 -25.76 5.08 12.86
C ARG A 97 -25.11 4.19 13.92
N TYR A 98 -23.83 4.38 14.23
CA TYR A 98 -23.21 3.73 15.40
C TYR A 98 -23.95 4.06 16.69
N TYR A 99 -24.32 5.32 16.90
CA TYR A 99 -25.08 5.69 18.09
C TYR A 99 -26.53 5.21 18.03
N LYS A 100 -27.24 5.48 16.93
CA LYS A 100 -28.66 5.17 16.77
C LYS A 100 -28.97 3.67 16.76
N GLU A 101 -28.14 2.88 16.09
CA GLU A 101 -28.37 1.44 15.91
C GLU A 101 -27.65 0.60 16.97
N TYR A 102 -26.46 1.04 17.41
CA TYR A 102 -25.60 0.23 18.29
C TYR A 102 -25.35 0.81 19.67
N GLY A 103 -25.80 2.04 19.94
CA GLY A 103 -25.82 2.63 21.28
C GLY A 103 -24.48 3.16 21.79
N PHE A 104 -23.49 3.39 20.91
CA PHE A 104 -22.22 4.02 21.30
C PHE A 104 -21.73 5.03 20.26
N PRO A 105 -21.12 6.15 20.69
CA PRO A 105 -20.53 7.09 19.76
C PRO A 105 -19.19 6.57 19.20
N VAL A 106 -18.83 7.01 18.00
CA VAL A 106 -17.53 6.78 17.39
C VAL A 106 -16.90 8.13 17.04
N GLU A 107 -15.59 8.24 17.23
CA GLU A 107 -14.82 9.44 16.89
C GLU A 107 -13.57 9.06 16.10
N PHE A 108 -13.33 9.77 15.00
CA PHE A 108 -12.17 9.62 14.13
C PHE A 108 -11.17 10.74 14.40
N LYS A 109 -9.91 10.38 14.54
CA LYS A 109 -8.79 11.32 14.74
C LYS A 109 -7.80 11.17 13.59
N ILE A 110 -7.58 12.24 12.84
CA ILE A 110 -6.56 12.29 11.79
C ILE A 110 -5.18 12.32 12.45
N LEU A 111 -4.33 11.36 12.09
CA LEU A 111 -3.01 11.07 12.63
C LEU A 111 -2.07 10.67 11.48
N ASP A 112 -1.82 11.61 10.56
CA ASP A 112 -1.00 11.41 9.35
C ASP A 112 0.48 11.09 9.65
N ASP A 113 1.03 11.68 10.70
CA ASP A 113 2.41 11.45 11.11
C ASP A 113 2.55 10.12 11.85
N VAL A 114 3.36 9.20 11.32
CA VAL A 114 3.52 7.86 11.88
C VAL A 114 3.99 7.91 13.34
N PRO A 115 5.11 8.60 13.70
CA PRO A 115 5.51 8.74 15.10
C PRO A 115 4.40 9.25 16.04
N VAL A 116 3.70 10.32 15.68
CA VAL A 116 2.61 10.89 16.49
C VAL A 116 1.45 9.89 16.61
N SER A 117 1.11 9.20 15.53
CA SER A 117 0.04 8.20 15.54
C SER A 117 0.34 7.04 16.49
N ARG A 118 1.60 6.57 16.52
CA ARG A 118 2.04 5.53 17.44
C ARG A 118 1.99 6.01 18.89
N GLU A 119 2.44 7.23 19.18
CA GLU A 119 2.33 7.81 20.53
C GLU A 119 0.87 7.94 21.00
N ALA A 120 -0.04 8.36 20.12
CA ALA A 120 -1.47 8.42 20.42
C ALA A 120 -2.04 7.03 20.81
N PHE A 121 -1.60 5.97 20.12
CA PHE A 121 -1.98 4.59 20.46
C PHE A 121 -1.35 4.11 21.77
N ARG A 122 -0.08 4.44 22.04
CA ARG A 122 0.58 4.12 23.32
C ARG A 122 -0.19 4.74 24.49
N ASN A 123 -0.57 6.01 24.35
CA ASN A 123 -1.22 6.82 25.39
C ASN A 123 -2.75 6.65 25.50
N ASP A 124 -3.34 5.64 24.83
CA ASP A 124 -4.79 5.38 24.83
C ASP A 124 -5.64 6.56 24.33
N GLU A 125 -5.07 7.43 23.49
CA GLU A 125 -5.82 8.50 22.83
C GLU A 125 -6.74 7.97 21.74
N VAL A 126 -6.40 6.80 21.17
CA VAL A 126 -7.21 6.04 20.22
C VAL A 126 -7.28 4.57 20.66
N ASN A 127 -8.42 3.93 20.38
CA ASN A 127 -8.63 2.51 20.66
C ASN A 127 -8.21 1.62 19.49
N LEU A 128 -8.48 2.07 18.27
CA LEU A 128 -8.00 1.47 17.03
C LEU A 128 -7.07 2.46 16.33
N LEU A 129 -5.98 1.97 15.75
CA LEU A 129 -5.07 2.77 14.96
C LEU A 129 -4.86 2.15 13.58
N TRP A 130 -4.86 2.99 12.55
CA TRP A 130 -4.52 2.60 11.19
C TRP A 130 -3.12 1.99 11.09
N CYS A 131 -2.95 1.04 10.19
CA CYS A 131 -1.68 0.50 9.74
C CYS A 131 -1.85 -0.05 8.33
N THR A 132 -0.75 -0.35 7.64
CA THR A 132 -0.84 -1.20 6.45
C THR A 132 -0.11 -2.51 6.68
N ILE A 133 -0.71 -3.62 6.24
CA ILE A 133 -0.19 -4.96 6.53
C ILE A 133 1.17 -5.21 5.88
N ASP A 134 1.44 -4.54 4.77
CA ASP A 134 2.73 -4.60 4.08
C ASP A 134 3.85 -3.89 4.87
N ALA A 135 3.61 -2.74 5.50
CA ALA A 135 4.61 -1.98 6.25
C ALA A 135 4.67 -2.36 7.75
N LEU A 136 3.61 -2.97 8.28
CA LEU A 136 3.48 -3.38 9.69
C LEU A 136 4.70 -4.15 10.26
N PRO A 137 5.41 -5.03 9.52
CA PRO A 137 6.61 -5.69 10.03
C PRO A 137 7.71 -4.74 10.53
N THR A 138 7.78 -3.52 9.99
CA THR A 138 8.77 -2.51 10.40
C THR A 138 8.36 -1.76 11.67
N GLU A 139 7.08 -1.80 12.04
CA GLU A 139 6.53 -1.00 13.14
C GLU A 139 6.16 -1.84 14.36
N ILE A 140 5.66 -3.07 14.13
CA ILE A 140 5.01 -3.90 15.13
C ILE A 140 5.93 -4.27 16.31
N ALA A 141 7.24 -4.42 16.05
CA ALA A 141 8.21 -4.72 17.09
C ALA A 141 8.31 -3.58 18.11
N GLY A 142 8.22 -2.32 17.66
CA GLY A 142 8.22 -1.13 18.53
C GLY A 142 6.91 -0.89 19.28
N LEU A 143 5.90 -1.75 19.05
CA LEU A 143 4.61 -1.74 19.74
C LEU A 143 4.38 -3.01 20.57
N ALA A 144 5.37 -3.92 20.66
CA ALA A 144 5.19 -5.23 21.27
C ALA A 144 4.69 -5.18 22.74
N ASP A 145 5.13 -4.19 23.52
CA ASP A 145 4.71 -4.00 24.93
C ASP A 145 3.21 -3.71 25.09
N PHE A 146 2.52 -3.33 24.01
CA PHE A 146 1.10 -3.02 23.99
C PHE A 146 0.23 -4.16 23.44
N ASP A 147 0.85 -5.31 23.10
CA ASP A 147 0.21 -6.49 22.49
C ASP A 147 -0.81 -6.14 21.39
N PRO A 148 -0.38 -5.44 20.32
CA PRO A 148 -1.25 -5.03 19.23
C PRO A 148 -1.72 -6.24 18.42
N VAL A 149 -3.01 -6.23 18.07
CA VAL A 149 -3.64 -7.19 17.17
C VAL A 149 -4.33 -6.50 16.01
N VAL A 150 -4.24 -7.06 14.82
CA VAL A 150 -4.96 -6.63 13.63
C VAL A 150 -6.39 -7.14 13.70
N VAL A 151 -7.36 -6.23 13.65
CA VAL A 151 -8.78 -6.55 13.92
C VAL A 151 -9.65 -6.66 12.66
N PHE A 152 -9.43 -5.81 11.65
CA PHE A 152 -10.07 -5.92 10.34
C PHE A 152 -9.35 -5.06 9.29
N GLN A 153 -9.63 -5.33 8.01
CA GLN A 153 -9.17 -4.58 6.85
C GLN A 153 -10.18 -3.49 6.47
N SER A 154 -9.72 -2.26 6.23
CA SER A 154 -10.57 -1.18 5.71
C SER A 154 -10.65 -1.19 4.19
N ASP A 155 -9.50 -1.35 3.52
CA ASP A 155 -9.42 -1.23 2.08
C ASP A 155 -8.14 -1.86 1.49
N TRP A 156 -8.10 -1.86 0.16
CA TRP A 156 -6.86 -1.99 -0.58
C TRP A 156 -6.60 -0.72 -1.40
N SER A 157 -5.33 -0.30 -1.49
CA SER A 157 -4.92 0.72 -2.46
C SER A 157 -5.10 0.22 -3.90
N ARG A 158 -5.68 1.07 -4.77
CA ARG A 158 -6.07 0.79 -6.17
C ARG A 158 -5.81 2.00 -7.08
N GLY A 159 -4.62 2.57 -6.96
CA GLY A 159 -4.18 3.75 -7.69
C GLY A 159 -3.93 4.95 -6.81
N GLY A 160 -4.09 4.81 -5.49
CA GLY A 160 -3.80 5.87 -4.53
C GLY A 160 -2.31 6.06 -4.29
N ASP A 161 -1.47 5.08 -4.65
CA ASP A 161 0.00 5.14 -4.58
C ASP A 161 0.60 5.01 -5.98
N ALA A 162 1.63 5.81 -6.27
CA ALA A 162 2.27 5.88 -7.59
C ALA A 162 3.78 6.10 -7.49
N ILE A 163 4.52 5.54 -8.45
CA ILE A 163 5.91 5.90 -8.71
C ILE A 163 5.91 6.91 -9.86
N VAL A 164 6.24 8.17 -9.55
CA VAL A 164 6.44 9.22 -10.55
C VAL A 164 7.91 9.27 -10.96
N VAL A 165 8.16 9.46 -12.26
CA VAL A 165 9.52 9.42 -12.83
C VAL A 165 9.74 10.58 -13.79
N ARG A 166 11.00 11.01 -13.92
CA ARG A 166 11.43 11.98 -14.93
C ARG A 166 11.39 11.39 -16.34
N ARG A 167 11.43 12.28 -17.33
CA ARG A 167 11.53 11.92 -18.75
C ARG A 167 12.70 10.96 -19.00
N GLY A 168 12.47 9.92 -19.80
CA GLY A 168 13.48 8.94 -20.19
C GLY A 168 13.51 7.68 -19.32
N ILE A 169 12.64 7.58 -18.30
CA ILE A 169 12.44 6.36 -17.50
C ILE A 169 11.11 5.73 -17.93
N ASN A 170 11.20 4.60 -18.64
CA ASN A 170 10.05 3.97 -19.29
C ASN A 170 9.68 2.63 -18.65
N SER A 171 10.62 1.99 -17.98
CA SER A 171 10.44 0.71 -17.30
C SER A 171 11.05 0.73 -15.90
N VAL A 172 10.71 -0.27 -15.09
CA VAL A 172 11.39 -0.49 -13.79
C VAL A 172 12.89 -0.69 -13.98
N ALA A 173 13.33 -1.35 -15.07
CA ALA A 173 14.74 -1.58 -15.32
C ALA A 173 15.55 -0.27 -15.45
N ASP A 174 14.92 0.80 -15.96
CA ASP A 174 15.54 2.12 -16.10
C ASP A 174 15.79 2.82 -14.76
N LEU A 175 15.21 2.32 -13.66
CA LEU A 175 15.47 2.80 -12.29
C LEU A 175 16.86 2.42 -11.78
N ARG A 176 17.56 1.48 -12.42
CA ARG A 176 18.90 1.05 -12.02
C ARG A 176 19.86 2.25 -11.94
N GLY A 177 20.45 2.45 -10.77
CA GLY A 177 21.37 3.56 -10.46
C GLY A 177 20.70 4.93 -10.34
N LYS A 178 19.36 5.01 -10.36
CA LYS A 178 18.61 6.26 -10.24
C LYS A 178 18.38 6.64 -8.78
N LYS A 179 18.23 7.95 -8.55
CA LYS A 179 17.84 8.50 -7.24
C LYS A 179 16.34 8.48 -7.08
N ILE A 180 15.85 7.81 -6.04
CA ILE A 180 14.42 7.63 -5.78
C ILE A 180 14.08 8.21 -4.42
N ALA A 181 13.27 9.27 -4.37
CA ALA A 181 12.73 9.75 -3.10
C ALA A 181 11.62 8.81 -2.61
N VAL A 182 11.71 8.37 -1.37
CA VAL A 182 10.75 7.41 -0.79
C VAL A 182 10.60 7.65 0.70
N ALA A 183 9.36 7.58 1.19
CA ALA A 183 9.09 7.51 2.62
C ALA A 183 9.48 6.12 3.13
N GLU A 184 10.55 6.01 3.91
CA GLU A 184 11.07 4.73 4.38
C GLU A 184 10.16 4.06 5.42
N MET A 185 10.18 2.73 5.50
CA MET A 185 9.37 1.93 6.44
C MET A 185 7.86 2.25 6.36
N SER A 186 7.39 2.53 5.14
CA SER A 186 6.01 2.95 4.87
C SER A 186 5.42 2.13 3.72
N PRO A 187 4.11 2.27 3.43
CA PRO A 187 3.50 1.66 2.25
C PRO A 187 4.20 2.06 0.94
N SER A 188 4.69 3.29 0.85
CA SER A 188 5.46 3.77 -0.30
C SER A 188 6.77 2.99 -0.48
N HIS A 189 7.43 2.61 0.62
CA HIS A 189 8.62 1.79 0.56
C HIS A 189 8.29 0.35 0.15
N SER A 190 7.23 -0.23 0.72
CA SER A 190 6.75 -1.56 0.34
C SER A 190 6.47 -1.62 -1.17
N PHE A 191 5.74 -0.63 -1.70
CA PHE A 191 5.42 -0.54 -3.12
C PHE A 191 6.67 -0.48 -3.99
N LEU A 192 7.66 0.34 -3.63
CA LEU A 192 8.93 0.40 -4.36
C LEU A 192 9.62 -0.95 -4.41
N LEU A 193 9.72 -1.65 -3.27
CA LEU A 193 10.38 -2.96 -3.19
C LEU A 193 9.68 -4.01 -4.05
N TRP A 194 8.34 -4.03 -4.03
CA TRP A 194 7.54 -4.88 -4.92
C TRP A 194 7.79 -4.57 -6.40
N MET A 195 7.85 -3.28 -6.76
CA MET A 195 8.10 -2.87 -8.14
C MET A 195 9.49 -3.27 -8.60
N LEU A 196 10.53 -3.02 -7.78
CA LEU A 196 11.90 -3.41 -8.07
C LEU A 196 12.00 -4.93 -8.26
N GLU A 197 11.41 -5.73 -7.36
CA GLU A 197 11.38 -7.18 -7.48
C GLU A 197 10.70 -7.64 -8.79
N ALA A 198 9.56 -7.05 -9.14
CA ALA A 198 8.84 -7.32 -10.38
C ALA A 198 9.65 -6.94 -11.64
N GLY A 199 10.56 -5.96 -11.54
CA GLY A 199 11.52 -5.60 -12.58
C GLY A 199 12.84 -6.38 -12.53
N GLY A 200 12.98 -7.35 -11.63
CA GLY A 200 14.23 -8.11 -11.44
C GLY A 200 15.38 -7.27 -10.88
N LEU A 201 15.09 -6.19 -10.17
CA LEU A 201 16.05 -5.32 -9.48
C LEU A 201 16.04 -5.58 -7.97
N LYS A 202 17.19 -5.33 -7.34
CA LYS A 202 17.34 -5.25 -5.88
C LYS A 202 17.31 -3.79 -5.43
N ALA A 203 16.93 -3.54 -4.18
CA ALA A 203 16.97 -2.19 -3.60
C ALA A 203 18.39 -1.60 -3.63
N SER A 204 19.42 -2.42 -3.48
CA SER A 204 20.83 -1.99 -3.59
C SER A 204 21.24 -1.51 -4.98
N GLU A 205 20.43 -1.77 -6.01
CA GLU A 205 20.69 -1.34 -7.39
C GLU A 205 20.09 0.04 -7.70
N VAL A 206 19.45 0.71 -6.72
CA VAL A 206 18.95 2.08 -6.81
C VAL A 206 19.50 2.94 -5.65
N GLU A 207 19.48 4.26 -5.78
CA GLU A 207 19.89 5.18 -4.72
C GLU A 207 18.64 5.73 -4.01
N LEU A 208 18.34 5.22 -2.81
CA LEU A 208 17.20 5.69 -2.03
C LEU A 208 17.49 7.02 -1.34
N VAL A 209 16.69 8.04 -1.65
CA VAL A 209 16.70 9.35 -1.00
C VAL A 209 15.56 9.39 0.03
N LYS A 210 15.86 8.90 1.22
CA LYS A 210 14.89 8.71 2.32
C LYS A 210 14.22 10.02 2.73
N GLN A 211 12.90 10.00 2.86
CA GLN A 211 12.10 11.14 3.31
C GLN A 211 11.21 10.77 4.51
N PRO A 212 10.79 11.75 5.33
CA PRO A 212 9.87 11.49 6.45
C PRO A 212 8.46 11.08 6.00
N SER A 213 7.99 11.59 4.86
CA SER A 213 6.65 11.32 4.33
C SER A 213 6.63 11.25 2.80
N ALA A 214 5.54 10.72 2.24
CA ALA A 214 5.29 10.72 0.79
C ALA A 214 5.13 12.15 0.25
N ILE A 215 4.60 13.08 1.07
CA ILE A 215 4.50 14.50 0.75
C ILE A 215 5.90 15.10 0.57
N ASP A 216 6.82 14.81 1.49
CA ASP A 216 8.22 15.28 1.39
C ASP A 216 8.91 14.69 0.16
N ALA A 217 8.69 13.40 -0.15
CA ALA A 217 9.17 12.77 -1.36
C ALA A 217 8.67 13.47 -2.64
N ALA A 218 7.39 13.86 -2.67
CA ALA A 218 6.83 14.65 -3.76
C ALA A 218 7.50 16.02 -3.89
N GLN A 219 7.81 16.71 -2.77
CA GLN A 219 8.51 18.00 -2.81
C GLN A 219 9.93 17.87 -3.36
N ILE A 220 10.68 16.86 -2.93
CA ILE A 220 12.02 16.58 -3.44
C ILE A 220 11.98 16.27 -4.94
N PHE A 221 10.99 15.51 -5.41
CA PHE A 221 10.78 15.28 -6.86
C PHE A 221 10.48 16.57 -7.63
N LYS A 222 9.55 17.41 -7.11
CA LYS A 222 9.18 18.69 -7.74
C LYS A 222 10.35 19.66 -7.84
N SER A 223 11.26 19.62 -6.87
CA SER A 223 12.52 20.38 -6.91
C SER A 223 13.57 19.80 -7.89
N GLN A 224 13.25 18.71 -8.58
CA GLN A 224 14.09 18.03 -9.58
C GLN A 224 15.44 17.53 -9.01
N GLN A 225 15.51 17.24 -7.71
CA GLN A 225 16.71 16.71 -7.06
C GLN A 225 16.88 15.18 -7.25
N VAL A 226 15.80 14.49 -7.61
CA VAL A 226 15.75 13.02 -7.76
C VAL A 226 15.15 12.62 -9.12
N ASP A 227 15.44 11.40 -9.56
CA ASP A 227 14.96 10.82 -10.82
C ASP A 227 13.53 10.29 -10.74
N ALA A 228 13.15 9.81 -9.57
CA ALA A 228 11.84 9.26 -9.29
C ALA A 228 11.41 9.57 -7.85
N ALA A 229 10.12 9.45 -7.57
CA ALA A 229 9.60 9.44 -6.21
C ALA A 229 8.40 8.50 -6.09
N VAL A 230 8.23 7.90 -4.92
CA VAL A 230 6.98 7.22 -4.56
C VAL A 230 6.11 8.18 -3.78
N VAL A 231 4.89 8.37 -4.27
CA VAL A 231 3.96 9.40 -3.83
C VAL A 231 2.53 8.83 -3.82
N TRP A 232 1.62 9.54 -3.18
CA TRP A 232 0.19 9.23 -3.18
C TRP A 232 -0.63 10.29 -3.92
N SER A 233 -1.89 9.99 -4.25
CA SER A 233 -2.80 11.01 -4.78
C SER A 233 -3.28 11.97 -3.68
N PRO A 234 -3.36 13.29 -3.95
CA PRO A 234 -3.21 13.95 -5.26
C PRO A 234 -1.79 14.42 -5.61
N ASP A 235 -0.77 14.13 -4.78
CA ASP A 235 0.61 14.59 -5.01
C ASP A 235 1.22 14.01 -6.29
N ASP A 236 0.82 12.81 -6.72
CA ASP A 236 1.17 12.25 -8.02
C ASP A 236 0.84 13.23 -9.17
N GLN A 237 -0.40 13.72 -9.21
CA GLN A 237 -0.84 14.68 -10.22
C GLN A 237 -0.15 16.04 -10.06
N ALA A 238 0.12 16.47 -8.83
CA ALA A 238 0.87 17.69 -8.57
C ALA A 238 2.32 17.60 -9.11
N CYS A 239 2.98 16.45 -8.95
CA CYS A 239 4.29 16.18 -9.52
C CYS A 239 4.29 16.25 -11.04
N LEU A 240 3.29 15.64 -11.70
CA LEU A 240 3.14 15.64 -13.16
C LEU A 240 2.95 17.07 -13.72
N LYS A 241 2.18 17.91 -13.02
CA LYS A 241 1.97 19.32 -13.40
C LYS A 241 3.24 20.17 -13.20
N SER A 242 4.01 19.87 -12.17
CA SER A 242 5.15 20.71 -11.75
C SER A 242 6.46 20.38 -12.48
N VAL A 243 6.64 19.14 -12.92
CA VAL A 243 7.89 18.66 -13.53
C VAL A 243 7.66 18.32 -15.01
N PRO A 244 8.15 19.15 -15.95
CA PRO A 244 7.93 18.93 -17.38
C PRO A 244 8.40 17.56 -17.87
N GLY A 245 7.50 16.81 -18.50
CA GLY A 245 7.79 15.47 -19.02
C GLY A 245 7.88 14.38 -17.96
N ALA A 246 7.53 14.67 -16.70
CA ALA A 246 7.30 13.63 -15.71
C ALA A 246 6.07 12.80 -16.09
N ARG A 247 6.08 11.53 -15.65
CA ARG A 247 4.97 10.59 -15.85
C ARG A 247 4.84 9.67 -14.65
N ILE A 248 3.68 9.05 -14.51
CA ILE A 248 3.53 7.88 -13.64
C ILE A 248 4.17 6.71 -14.36
N LEU A 249 5.19 6.11 -13.74
CA LEU A 249 5.76 4.84 -14.20
C LEU A 249 4.78 3.71 -13.89
N GLU A 250 4.30 3.65 -12.64
CA GLU A 250 3.32 2.67 -12.16
C GLU A 250 2.51 3.18 -10.99
N SER A 251 1.37 2.52 -10.74
CA SER A 251 0.52 2.77 -9.57
C SER A 251 -0.09 1.48 -9.03
N THR A 252 -0.67 1.54 -7.84
CA THR A 252 -1.43 0.41 -7.26
C THR A 252 -2.71 0.05 -8.01
N ARG A 253 -3.01 0.68 -9.16
CA ARG A 253 -4.03 0.19 -10.10
C ARG A 253 -3.63 -1.16 -10.69
N SER A 254 -2.36 -1.32 -11.03
CA SER A 254 -1.80 -2.54 -11.61
C SER A 254 -1.38 -3.50 -10.50
N ALA A 255 -0.64 -2.99 -9.51
CA ALA A 255 -0.37 -3.58 -8.22
C ALA A 255 -1.55 -3.33 -7.26
N SER A 256 -2.69 -3.93 -7.58
CA SER A 256 -3.76 -4.18 -6.61
C SER A 256 -3.17 -5.01 -5.45
N ASN A 257 -3.87 -5.53 -4.45
CA ASN A 257 -3.34 -6.56 -3.52
C ASN A 257 -1.92 -6.43 -2.84
N ILE A 258 -1.24 -5.28 -2.81
CA ILE A 258 0.08 -5.09 -2.15
C ILE A 258 0.09 -4.11 -0.99
N ILE A 259 -0.88 -3.19 -0.93
CA ILE A 259 -1.08 -2.27 0.20
C ILE A 259 -2.49 -2.49 0.71
N ALA A 260 -2.58 -3.08 1.91
CA ALA A 260 -3.82 -3.31 2.62
C ALA A 260 -3.84 -2.50 3.90
N ASP A 261 -4.71 -1.50 3.94
CA ASP A 261 -5.01 -0.74 5.14
C ASP A 261 -5.89 -1.56 6.08
N ALA A 262 -5.50 -1.55 7.36
CA ALA A 262 -6.15 -2.30 8.41
C ALA A 262 -6.04 -1.54 9.74
N PHE A 263 -6.78 -2.01 10.73
CA PHE A 263 -6.70 -1.47 12.09
C PHE A 263 -6.01 -2.43 13.03
N ILE A 264 -5.13 -1.87 13.86
CA ILE A 264 -4.63 -2.51 15.08
C ILE A 264 -5.37 -1.99 16.31
N ALA A 265 -5.57 -2.87 17.28
CA ALA A 265 -6.04 -2.53 18.63
C ALA A 265 -5.14 -3.22 19.66
N LYS A 266 -5.07 -2.70 20.89
CA LYS A 266 -4.47 -3.46 22.00
C LYS A 266 -5.34 -4.69 22.26
N ARG A 267 -4.77 -5.90 22.36
CA ARG A 267 -5.54 -7.14 22.58
C ARG A 267 -6.49 -7.03 23.76
N ALA A 268 -6.01 -6.53 24.89
CA ALA A 268 -6.81 -6.35 26.10
C ALA A 268 -8.06 -5.50 25.86
N TRP A 269 -7.96 -4.45 25.04
CA TRP A 269 -9.10 -3.62 24.67
C TRP A 269 -10.05 -4.38 23.75
N ALA A 270 -9.54 -5.06 22.71
CA ALA A 270 -10.34 -5.84 21.77
C ALA A 270 -11.11 -6.97 22.46
N GLU A 271 -10.52 -7.62 23.46
CA GLU A 271 -11.15 -8.68 24.23
C GLU A 271 -12.21 -8.15 25.21
N SER A 272 -11.96 -7.00 25.83
CA SER A 272 -12.90 -6.36 26.77
C SER A 272 -14.07 -5.67 26.06
N ASN A 273 -13.92 -5.34 24.77
CA ASN A 273 -14.89 -4.59 23.99
C ASN A 273 -15.40 -5.37 22.76
N LYS A 274 -15.42 -6.70 22.81
CA LYS A 274 -15.83 -7.58 21.68
C LYS A 274 -17.13 -7.14 21.02
N ASP A 275 -18.19 -6.90 21.79
CA ASP A 275 -19.48 -6.46 21.24
C ASP A 275 -19.39 -5.12 20.49
N LYS A 276 -18.69 -4.13 21.05
CA LYS A 276 -18.46 -2.84 20.39
C LYS A 276 -17.61 -2.99 19.14
N LEU A 277 -16.56 -3.82 19.18
CA LEU A 277 -15.68 -4.06 18.03
C LEU A 277 -16.44 -4.77 16.90
N ASN A 278 -17.29 -5.76 17.21
CA ASN A 278 -18.13 -6.44 16.23
C ASN A 278 -19.10 -5.47 15.56
N LYS A 279 -19.77 -4.61 16.34
CA LYS A 279 -20.71 -3.59 15.82
C LYS A 279 -20.01 -2.47 15.06
N LEU A 280 -18.80 -2.08 15.50
CA LEU A 280 -17.95 -1.15 14.76
C LEU A 280 -17.62 -1.71 13.37
N TYR A 281 -17.15 -2.96 13.33
CA TYR A 281 -16.84 -3.67 12.09
C TYR A 281 -18.07 -3.81 11.19
N GLU A 282 -19.21 -4.25 11.73
CA GLU A 282 -20.45 -4.41 10.96
C GLU A 282 -20.90 -3.08 10.34
N GLY A 283 -20.91 -2.00 11.12
CA GLY A 283 -21.24 -0.67 10.61
C GLY A 283 -20.27 -0.21 9.52
N TRP A 284 -18.97 -0.46 9.70
CA TRP A 284 -17.95 -0.14 8.69
C TRP A 284 -18.19 -0.88 7.38
N MET A 285 -18.44 -2.19 7.44
CA MET A 285 -18.66 -3.02 6.25
C MET A 285 -19.96 -2.64 5.54
N ARG A 286 -21.00 -2.23 6.28
CA ARG A 286 -22.24 -1.68 5.73
C ARG A 286 -21.99 -0.35 5.02
N GLY A 287 -21.28 0.58 5.67
CA GLY A 287 -20.90 1.85 5.05
C GLY A 287 -20.07 1.66 3.78
N ALA A 288 -19.08 0.77 3.81
CA ALA A 288 -18.29 0.42 2.63
C ALA A 288 -19.14 -0.16 1.50
N ALA A 289 -20.00 -1.14 1.79
CA ALA A 289 -20.90 -1.74 0.80
C ALA A 289 -21.84 -0.70 0.16
N GLU A 290 -22.42 0.19 0.96
CA GLU A 290 -23.30 1.27 0.50
C GLU A 290 -22.58 2.29 -0.41
N ILE A 291 -21.32 2.64 -0.09
CA ILE A 291 -20.49 3.53 -0.91
C ILE A 291 -20.09 2.84 -2.22
N ASN A 292 -19.66 1.58 -2.16
CA ASN A 292 -19.24 0.82 -3.34
C ASN A 292 -20.38 0.67 -4.35
N SER A 293 -21.62 0.60 -3.88
CA SER A 293 -22.79 0.27 -4.69
C SER A 293 -23.57 1.49 -5.20
N SER A 294 -23.19 2.71 -4.78
CA SER A 294 -23.94 3.93 -5.10
C SER A 294 -23.03 5.15 -5.24
N ASP A 295 -23.05 5.75 -6.43
CA ASP A 295 -22.32 7.00 -6.70
C ASP A 295 -22.78 8.15 -5.78
N ALA A 296 -24.08 8.24 -5.50
CA ALA A 296 -24.63 9.25 -4.61
C ALA A 296 -24.12 9.08 -3.16
N ASN A 297 -24.04 7.83 -2.67
CA ASN A 297 -23.47 7.56 -1.35
C ASN A 297 -21.97 7.87 -1.32
N LYS A 298 -21.26 7.55 -2.41
CA LYS A 298 -19.85 7.90 -2.57
C LYS A 298 -19.62 9.41 -2.57
N ARG A 299 -20.49 10.19 -3.21
CA ARG A 299 -20.45 11.67 -3.15
C ARG A 299 -20.72 12.19 -1.75
N LYS A 300 -21.70 11.63 -1.03
CA LYS A 300 -21.92 11.95 0.39
C LYS A 300 -20.68 11.66 1.23
N ALA A 301 -20.05 10.50 1.06
CA ALA A 301 -18.82 10.14 1.75
C ALA A 301 -17.67 11.09 1.39
N ALA A 302 -17.49 11.41 0.11
CA ALA A 302 -16.48 12.36 -0.35
C ALA A 302 -16.66 13.75 0.28
N LYS A 303 -17.92 14.21 0.41
CA LYS A 303 -18.22 15.45 1.11
C LYS A 303 -17.82 15.39 2.60
N ILE A 304 -18.12 14.30 3.28
CA ILE A 304 -17.71 14.09 4.68
C ILE A 304 -16.18 14.20 4.81
N LEU A 305 -15.42 13.56 3.91
CA LEU A 305 -13.96 13.65 3.89
C LEU A 305 -13.49 15.08 3.64
N ALA A 306 -13.98 15.73 2.58
CA ALA A 306 -13.58 17.08 2.19
C ALA A 306 -13.87 18.12 3.29
N ASP A 307 -14.97 17.98 4.02
CA ASP A 307 -15.31 18.86 5.14
C ASP A 307 -14.32 18.72 6.33
N ASN A 308 -13.51 17.65 6.38
CA ASN A 308 -12.56 17.37 7.47
C ASN A 308 -11.09 17.37 7.02
N PHE A 309 -10.80 17.19 5.74
CA PHE A 309 -9.45 17.15 5.18
C PHE A 309 -9.02 18.56 4.74
N THR A 310 -7.93 19.05 5.33
CA THR A 310 -7.43 20.39 5.02
C THR A 310 -6.94 20.45 3.57
N GLY A 311 -7.55 21.30 2.76
CA GLY A 311 -7.16 21.53 1.37
C GLY A 311 -7.71 20.54 0.34
N PHE A 312 -8.60 19.61 0.74
CA PHE A 312 -9.28 18.70 -0.18
C PHE A 312 -10.60 19.30 -0.65
N THR A 313 -10.85 19.26 -1.95
CA THR A 313 -12.19 19.46 -2.49
C THR A 313 -13.02 18.17 -2.40
N GLU A 314 -14.34 18.27 -2.59
CA GLU A 314 -15.20 17.08 -2.71
C GLU A 314 -14.75 16.18 -3.86
N ASP A 315 -14.29 16.76 -4.98
CA ASP A 315 -13.80 15.99 -6.12
C ASP A 315 -12.46 15.28 -5.80
N ASP A 316 -11.55 15.93 -5.07
CA ASP A 316 -10.31 15.28 -4.63
C ASP A 316 -10.62 14.10 -3.71
N ALA A 317 -11.54 14.28 -2.75
CA ALA A 317 -11.99 13.21 -1.87
C ALA A 317 -12.72 12.08 -2.62
N TYR A 318 -13.55 12.42 -3.61
CA TYR A 318 -14.23 11.45 -4.45
C TYR A 318 -13.22 10.65 -5.29
N SER A 319 -12.20 11.30 -5.83
CA SER A 319 -11.09 10.64 -6.51
C SER A 319 -10.30 9.74 -5.56
N ALA A 320 -10.04 10.18 -4.32
CA ALA A 320 -9.38 9.36 -3.30
C ALA A 320 -10.17 8.08 -3.00
N ILE A 321 -11.50 8.15 -2.85
CA ILE A 321 -12.35 6.97 -2.66
C ILE A 321 -12.33 6.04 -3.90
N ASN A 322 -12.25 6.59 -5.11
CA ASN A 322 -12.12 5.76 -6.33
C ASN A 322 -10.72 5.18 -6.57
N ASN A 323 -9.72 5.64 -5.81
CA ASN A 323 -8.37 5.13 -5.84
C ASN A 323 -8.13 4.01 -4.82
N VAL A 324 -9.19 3.55 -4.16
CA VAL A 324 -9.17 2.43 -3.22
C VAL A 324 -10.29 1.45 -3.54
N ARG A 325 -10.14 0.22 -3.07
CA ARG A 325 -11.22 -0.75 -2.93
C ARG A 325 -11.62 -0.77 -1.46
N LEU A 326 -12.70 -0.09 -1.09
CA LEU A 326 -13.26 -0.19 0.26
C LEU A 326 -13.66 -1.65 0.51
N ALA A 327 -12.99 -2.32 1.43
CA ALA A 327 -13.14 -3.74 1.65
C ALA A 327 -14.55 -4.08 2.15
N THR A 328 -15.15 -5.11 1.57
CA THR A 328 -16.43 -5.66 2.06
C THR A 328 -16.20 -6.71 3.14
N HIS A 329 -17.30 -7.23 3.69
CA HIS A 329 -17.26 -8.37 4.59
C HIS A 329 -16.62 -9.60 3.92
N GLY A 330 -17.01 -9.90 2.68
CA GLY A 330 -16.42 -10.99 1.91
C GLY A 330 -14.93 -10.79 1.63
N ASP A 331 -14.48 -9.54 1.37
CA ASP A 331 -13.05 -9.26 1.23
C ASP A 331 -12.29 -9.57 2.52
N ASN A 332 -12.84 -9.19 3.67
CA ASN A 332 -12.26 -9.51 4.98
C ASN A 332 -12.25 -11.02 5.25
N MET A 333 -13.30 -11.76 4.86
CA MET A 333 -13.31 -13.23 4.95
C MET A 333 -12.17 -13.87 4.15
N ASN A 334 -11.89 -13.34 2.95
CA ASN A 334 -10.75 -13.75 2.14
C ASN A 334 -9.41 -13.35 2.78
N PHE A 335 -9.30 -12.09 3.21
CA PHE A 335 -8.08 -11.50 3.74
C PHE A 335 -7.58 -12.20 5.01
N PHE A 336 -8.48 -12.58 5.91
CA PHE A 336 -8.16 -13.30 7.15
C PHE A 336 -8.16 -14.83 7.00
N SER A 337 -8.11 -15.35 5.77
CA SER A 337 -8.08 -16.79 5.47
C SER A 337 -9.28 -17.59 6.01
N LEU A 338 -10.44 -16.94 6.17
CA LEU A 338 -11.69 -17.58 6.59
C LEU A 338 -12.43 -18.23 5.41
N ASN A 339 -12.08 -17.85 4.18
CA ASN A 339 -12.51 -18.53 2.95
C ASN A 339 -11.41 -19.47 2.42
N PRO A 340 -11.52 -20.82 2.59
CA PRO A 340 -10.49 -21.76 2.13
C PRO A 340 -10.35 -21.84 0.61
N ASN A 341 -11.36 -21.38 -0.13
CA ASN A 341 -11.37 -21.38 -1.60
C ASN A 341 -10.65 -20.15 -2.17
N TYR A 342 -10.38 -19.13 -1.38
CA TYR A 342 -9.67 -17.95 -1.83
C TYR A 342 -8.22 -18.30 -2.17
N LYS A 343 -7.76 -17.86 -3.35
CA LYS A 343 -6.39 -18.09 -3.87
C LYS A 343 -5.63 -16.79 -4.14
N GLY A 344 -6.24 -15.63 -3.83
CA GLY A 344 -5.56 -14.33 -3.91
C GLY A 344 -4.61 -14.10 -2.75
N VAL A 345 -4.30 -12.83 -2.47
CA VAL A 345 -3.36 -12.43 -1.42
C VAL A 345 -4.09 -12.32 -0.08
N THR A 346 -3.70 -13.14 0.89
CA THR A 346 -4.18 -13.02 2.27
C THR A 346 -3.28 -12.10 3.09
N ALA A 347 -3.77 -11.63 4.23
CA ALA A 347 -3.01 -10.82 5.17
C ALA A 347 -1.75 -11.54 5.65
N GLU A 348 -1.85 -12.84 5.94
CA GLU A 348 -0.71 -13.67 6.36
C GLU A 348 0.38 -13.73 5.29
N GLN A 349 -0.01 -13.92 4.03
CA GLN A 349 0.91 -13.99 2.90
C GLN A 349 1.62 -12.65 2.70
N LEU A 350 0.86 -11.55 2.67
CA LEU A 350 1.41 -10.21 2.51
C LEU A 350 2.37 -9.86 3.65
N TYR A 351 1.93 -10.02 4.90
CA TYR A 351 2.71 -9.73 6.09
C TYR A 351 3.98 -10.58 6.16
N THR A 352 3.89 -11.88 5.86
CA THR A 352 5.05 -12.79 5.92
C THR A 352 6.05 -12.47 4.82
N LYS A 353 5.59 -12.21 3.59
CA LYS A 353 6.47 -11.80 2.50
C LYS A 353 7.20 -10.51 2.87
N MET A 354 6.47 -9.49 3.30
CA MET A 354 7.08 -8.20 3.63
C MET A 354 7.96 -8.26 4.87
N THR A 355 7.66 -9.13 5.84
CA THR A 355 8.57 -9.41 6.96
C THR A 355 9.91 -9.92 6.44
N ASN A 356 9.91 -10.86 5.49
CA ASN A 356 11.15 -11.39 4.92
C ASN A 356 11.88 -10.33 4.08
N THR A 357 11.15 -9.57 3.25
CA THR A 357 11.71 -8.48 2.45
C THR A 357 12.40 -7.45 3.35
N TYR A 358 11.69 -6.90 4.34
CA TYR A 358 12.25 -5.89 5.23
C TYR A 358 13.38 -6.43 6.13
N LYS A 359 13.36 -7.71 6.53
CA LYS A 359 14.50 -8.32 7.23
C LYS A 359 15.74 -8.39 6.35
N ASN A 360 15.59 -8.80 5.09
CA ASN A 360 16.70 -8.86 4.15
C ASN A 360 17.28 -7.48 3.84
N GLU A 361 16.44 -6.45 3.83
CA GLU A 361 16.85 -5.06 3.62
C GLU A 361 17.31 -4.34 4.92
N GLY A 362 17.20 -4.99 6.08
CA GLY A 362 17.67 -4.44 7.36
C GLY A 362 16.72 -3.44 8.04
N TYR A 363 15.42 -3.44 7.71
CA TYR A 363 14.42 -2.53 8.26
C TYR A 363 13.50 -3.15 9.32
N ALA A 364 13.44 -4.48 9.41
CA ALA A 364 12.61 -5.19 10.38
C ALA A 364 13.50 -5.83 11.46
N GLU A 365 14.16 -4.99 12.25
CA GLU A 365 15.02 -5.40 13.36
C GLU A 365 14.18 -5.83 14.59
N GLY A 366 14.61 -6.86 15.30
CA GLY A 366 13.94 -7.36 16.50
C GLY A 366 12.94 -8.51 16.29
N LYS A 367 12.12 -8.79 17.32
CA LYS A 367 11.20 -9.94 17.32
C LYS A 367 9.88 -9.57 16.65
N VAL A 368 9.87 -9.60 15.32
CA VAL A 368 8.63 -9.50 14.53
C VAL A 368 7.75 -10.73 14.78
N PRO A 369 6.53 -10.57 15.34
CA PRO A 369 5.65 -11.69 15.64
C PRO A 369 5.12 -12.33 14.36
N ASN A 370 4.85 -13.63 14.39
CA ASN A 370 4.16 -14.31 13.31
C ASN A 370 2.69 -13.83 13.24
N TRP A 371 2.13 -13.79 12.02
CA TRP A 371 0.74 -13.37 11.77
C TRP A 371 -0.28 -14.01 12.72
N ARG A 372 -0.16 -15.32 13.00
CA ARG A 372 -1.10 -16.04 13.89
C ARG A 372 -1.19 -15.45 15.30
N ILE A 373 -0.14 -14.75 15.76
CA ILE A 373 -0.10 -14.12 17.09
C ILE A 373 -0.87 -12.80 17.07
N ILE A 374 -0.73 -12.03 15.99
CA ILE A 374 -1.28 -10.67 15.89
C ILE A 374 -2.63 -10.63 15.15
N SER A 375 -3.07 -11.72 14.53
CA SER A 375 -4.38 -11.79 13.86
C SER A 375 -5.51 -11.97 14.88
N TYR A 376 -6.51 -11.08 14.84
CA TYR A 376 -7.70 -11.14 15.69
C TYR A 376 -8.99 -10.99 14.87
N PRO A 377 -9.40 -12.02 14.10
CA PRO A 377 -10.52 -11.93 13.16
C PRO A 377 -11.90 -12.10 13.83
N GLU A 378 -12.02 -11.87 15.13
CA GLU A 378 -13.23 -12.24 15.88
C GLU A 378 -14.46 -11.43 15.47
N ALA A 379 -14.29 -10.15 15.13
CA ALA A 379 -15.37 -9.33 14.59
C ALA A 379 -15.87 -9.86 13.25
N ILE A 380 -14.96 -10.30 12.38
CA ILE A 380 -15.28 -10.86 11.07
C ILE A 380 -16.05 -12.17 11.22
N LYS A 381 -15.66 -13.05 12.16
CA LYS A 381 -16.38 -14.30 12.42
C LYS A 381 -17.75 -14.10 13.04
N ALA A 382 -17.92 -13.06 13.86
CA ALA A 382 -19.15 -12.79 14.59
C ALA A 382 -20.21 -12.08 13.75
N THR A 383 -19.79 -11.34 12.74
CA THR A 383 -20.69 -10.61 11.83
C THR A 383 -21.16 -11.50 10.69
N SER A 384 -22.43 -11.38 10.34
CA SER A 384 -23.04 -12.02 9.17
C SER A 384 -23.75 -10.95 8.36
N LEU A 385 -23.17 -10.61 7.21
CA LEU A 385 -23.76 -9.67 6.26
C LEU A 385 -24.07 -10.40 4.96
N SER A 386 -25.30 -10.25 4.47
CA SER A 386 -25.83 -10.94 3.30
C SER A 386 -26.18 -9.96 2.19
N GLY A 387 -25.97 -10.34 0.94
CA GLY A 387 -26.22 -9.47 -0.22
C GLY A 387 -24.97 -9.36 -1.08
N ARG A 388 -25.14 -9.12 -2.39
CA ARG A 388 -24.01 -9.06 -3.34
C ARG A 388 -23.06 -7.91 -3.04
N GLU A 389 -23.57 -6.84 -2.46
CA GLU A 389 -22.81 -5.67 -2.00
C GLU A 389 -21.81 -6.00 -0.89
N HIS A 390 -22.00 -7.12 -0.19
CA HIS A 390 -21.11 -7.60 0.86
C HIS A 390 -20.17 -8.72 0.41
N ASP A 391 -20.37 -9.27 -0.79
CA ASP A 391 -19.49 -10.27 -1.37
C ASP A 391 -18.08 -9.72 -1.56
N ALA A 392 -17.10 -10.62 -1.60
CA ALA A 392 -15.74 -10.25 -1.94
C ALA A 392 -15.66 -9.76 -3.38
N GLU A 393 -14.69 -8.89 -3.66
CA GLU A 393 -14.33 -8.53 -5.03
C GLU A 393 -13.98 -9.81 -5.83
N GLY A 394 -14.61 -9.96 -6.99
CA GLY A 394 -14.30 -11.03 -7.93
C GLY A 394 -12.90 -10.88 -8.55
N GLN A 395 -12.41 -11.93 -9.20
CA GLN A 395 -11.19 -11.78 -10.02
C GLN A 395 -11.46 -10.82 -11.18
N LYS A 396 -10.45 -10.03 -11.56
CA LYS A 396 -10.52 -9.22 -12.77
C LYS A 396 -10.74 -10.11 -13.99
N GLU A 397 -11.72 -9.74 -14.80
CA GLU A 397 -11.94 -10.38 -16.09
C GLU A 397 -11.04 -9.74 -17.15
N PHE A 398 -10.40 -10.60 -17.94
CA PHE A 398 -9.54 -10.18 -19.04
C PHE A 398 -10.19 -10.56 -20.37
N THR A 399 -10.26 -9.61 -21.28
CA THR A 399 -10.60 -9.90 -22.68
C THR A 399 -9.47 -10.66 -23.35
N LYS A 400 -9.77 -11.48 -24.35
CA LYS A 400 -8.75 -12.18 -25.13
C LYS A 400 -8.04 -11.17 -26.04
N VAL A 401 -6.71 -11.11 -25.96
CA VAL A 401 -5.87 -10.25 -26.79
C VAL A 401 -5.20 -11.08 -27.89
N SER A 402 -5.00 -10.50 -29.07
CA SER A 402 -4.28 -11.15 -30.16
C SER A 402 -2.77 -11.22 -29.88
N GLU A 403 -2.06 -12.23 -30.41
CA GLU A 403 -0.60 -12.31 -30.25
C GLU A 403 0.13 -11.07 -30.81
N GLY A 404 -0.42 -10.42 -31.86
CA GLY A 404 0.16 -9.22 -32.45
C GLY A 404 0.04 -7.99 -31.57
N GLU A 405 -1.15 -7.76 -31.00
CA GLU A 405 -1.41 -6.65 -30.07
C GLU A 405 -0.64 -6.80 -28.76
N ALA A 406 -0.47 -8.03 -28.27
CA ALA A 406 0.29 -8.26 -27.06
C ALA A 406 1.81 -8.16 -27.25
N LYS A 407 2.31 -8.36 -28.49
CA LYS A 407 3.72 -8.13 -28.84
C LYS A 407 4.09 -6.66 -28.89
N SER A 408 3.16 -5.78 -29.28
CA SER A 408 3.44 -4.35 -29.41
C SER A 408 3.37 -3.59 -28.08
N LYS A 409 2.76 -4.14 -27.02
CA LYS A 409 2.74 -3.51 -25.70
C LYS A 409 4.12 -3.58 -25.05
N GLU A 410 4.63 -2.44 -24.62
CA GLU A 410 5.87 -2.36 -23.84
C GLU A 410 5.66 -2.94 -22.44
N ALA A 411 6.69 -3.62 -21.93
CA ALA A 411 6.69 -4.13 -20.57
C ALA A 411 7.07 -3.02 -19.59
N ILE A 412 6.25 -2.88 -18.56
CA ILE A 412 6.53 -1.99 -17.44
C ILE A 412 7.63 -2.59 -16.57
N ALA A 413 7.53 -3.90 -16.30
CA ALA A 413 8.45 -4.64 -15.47
C ALA A 413 8.68 -6.02 -16.08
N THR A 414 9.94 -6.43 -16.17
CA THR A 414 10.37 -7.73 -16.71
C THR A 414 11.16 -8.47 -15.65
N LYS A 415 10.61 -9.57 -15.12
CA LYS A 415 11.31 -10.51 -14.25
C LYS A 415 11.77 -11.70 -15.06
N ARG A 416 13.09 -11.90 -15.14
CA ARG A 416 13.68 -13.07 -15.82
C ARG A 416 13.80 -14.23 -14.85
N VAL A 417 13.30 -15.40 -15.22
CA VAL A 417 13.33 -16.60 -14.38
C VAL A 417 13.92 -17.77 -15.17
N SER A 418 14.99 -18.36 -14.65
CA SER A 418 15.61 -19.53 -15.25
C SER A 418 14.82 -20.79 -14.90
N ILE A 419 14.00 -21.26 -15.84
CA ILE A 419 13.27 -22.52 -15.74
C ILE A 419 14.02 -23.57 -16.54
N THR A 420 14.46 -24.63 -15.85
CA THR A 420 15.18 -25.73 -16.50
C THR A 420 14.19 -26.75 -17.06
N PHE A 421 14.44 -27.19 -18.28
CA PHE A 421 13.71 -28.28 -18.93
C PHE A 421 14.71 -29.32 -19.43
N ARG A 422 14.31 -30.59 -19.46
CA ARG A 422 15.09 -31.63 -20.14
C ARG A 422 15.20 -31.33 -21.63
N SER A 423 16.25 -31.85 -22.27
CA SER A 423 16.52 -31.59 -23.68
C SER A 423 15.35 -32.04 -24.57
N GLY A 424 14.87 -31.15 -25.44
CA GLY A 424 13.69 -31.39 -26.29
C GLY A 424 12.34 -31.45 -25.56
N GLU A 425 12.32 -31.40 -24.22
CA GLU A 425 11.11 -31.47 -23.41
C GLU A 425 10.60 -30.07 -23.00
N TYR A 426 9.32 -30.04 -22.65
CA TYR A 426 8.60 -28.85 -22.18
C TYR A 426 7.77 -29.11 -20.90
N ASN A 427 7.87 -30.31 -20.32
CA ASN A 427 7.20 -30.63 -19.07
C ASN A 427 7.90 -29.96 -17.88
N LEU A 428 7.11 -29.41 -16.94
CA LEU A 428 7.62 -28.83 -15.70
C LEU A 428 7.83 -29.93 -14.65
N ASP A 429 9.06 -30.10 -14.19
CA ASP A 429 9.36 -30.91 -13.02
C ASP A 429 9.05 -30.14 -11.71
N GLU A 430 9.19 -30.82 -10.57
CA GLU A 430 8.89 -30.22 -9.25
C GLU A 430 9.80 -29.04 -8.91
N ASN A 431 11.06 -29.05 -9.38
CA ASN A 431 11.97 -27.94 -9.16
C ASN A 431 11.57 -26.71 -9.99
N ALA A 432 11.17 -26.90 -11.24
CA ALA A 432 10.64 -25.85 -12.10
C ALA A 432 9.38 -25.22 -11.51
N LYS A 433 8.44 -26.05 -11.00
CA LYS A 433 7.24 -25.59 -10.29
C LYS A 433 7.59 -24.77 -9.05
N TYR A 434 8.50 -25.27 -8.21
CA TYR A 434 8.99 -24.55 -7.03
C TYR A 434 9.58 -23.17 -7.38
N ILE A 435 10.38 -23.09 -8.44
CA ILE A 435 10.95 -21.83 -8.91
C ILE A 435 9.85 -20.86 -9.38
N ILE A 436 8.87 -21.33 -10.16
CA ILE A 436 7.75 -20.50 -10.61
C ILE A 436 6.96 -19.97 -9.40
N ASP A 437 6.65 -20.83 -8.44
CA ASP A 437 5.91 -20.47 -7.24
C ASP A 437 6.65 -19.42 -6.41
N LYS A 438 7.94 -19.65 -6.17
CA LYS A 438 8.77 -18.76 -5.36
C LYS A 438 9.07 -17.43 -6.02
N GLU A 439 9.37 -17.44 -7.32
CA GLU A 439 9.86 -16.26 -8.02
C GLU A 439 8.75 -15.44 -8.68
N PHE A 440 7.60 -16.04 -9.01
CA PHE A 440 6.62 -15.36 -9.86
C PHE A 440 5.21 -15.32 -9.30
N VAL A 441 4.74 -16.36 -8.60
CA VAL A 441 3.32 -16.45 -8.21
C VAL A 441 2.90 -15.31 -7.30
N ASP A 442 3.73 -14.91 -6.33
CA ASP A 442 3.41 -13.78 -5.45
C ASP A 442 3.26 -12.46 -6.22
N ILE A 443 4.16 -12.21 -7.17
CA ILE A 443 4.10 -11.04 -8.07
C ILE A 443 2.83 -11.14 -8.94
N ALA A 444 2.54 -12.30 -9.52
CA ALA A 444 1.34 -12.49 -10.29
C ALA A 444 0.06 -12.27 -9.46
N LYS A 445 0.04 -12.61 -8.17
CA LYS A 445 -1.12 -12.36 -7.30
C LYS A 445 -1.22 -10.90 -6.87
N ALA A 446 -0.10 -10.26 -6.55
CA ALA A 446 0.00 -8.84 -6.25
C ALA A 446 -0.49 -7.97 -7.42
N PHE A 447 0.02 -8.22 -8.63
CA PHE A 447 -0.30 -7.44 -9.82
C PHE A 447 -1.55 -7.96 -10.54
N SER A 448 -2.61 -8.29 -9.78
CA SER A 448 -3.79 -9.02 -10.28
C SER A 448 -4.53 -8.31 -11.41
N ASN A 449 -4.33 -6.99 -11.54
CA ASN A 449 -4.93 -6.17 -12.58
C ASN A 449 -4.11 -6.03 -13.87
N SER A 450 -2.88 -6.54 -13.90
CA SER A 450 -1.99 -6.55 -15.07
C SER A 450 -2.11 -7.82 -15.88
N ARG A 451 -1.83 -7.72 -17.18
CA ARG A 451 -1.55 -8.89 -18.02
C ARG A 451 -0.13 -9.37 -17.80
N ILE A 452 0.06 -10.66 -18.03
CA ILE A 452 1.37 -11.31 -17.92
C ILE A 452 1.75 -11.86 -19.28
N ARG A 453 2.85 -11.35 -19.83
CA ARG A 453 3.49 -11.94 -21.00
C ARG A 453 4.58 -12.90 -20.53
N ILE A 454 4.48 -14.15 -20.98
CA ILE A 454 5.44 -15.22 -20.70
C ILE A 454 6.18 -15.51 -22.00
N GLU A 455 7.47 -15.19 -22.00
CA GLU A 455 8.35 -15.40 -23.16
C GLU A 455 9.31 -16.55 -22.90
N GLY A 456 9.24 -17.60 -23.72
CA GLY A 456 10.24 -18.65 -23.73
C GLY A 456 11.44 -18.26 -24.58
N ASN A 457 12.65 -18.60 -24.10
CA ASN A 457 13.90 -18.38 -24.82
C ASN A 457 14.74 -19.67 -24.84
N THR A 458 15.53 -19.87 -25.90
CA THR A 458 16.50 -20.97 -26.02
C THR A 458 17.92 -20.42 -26.20
N ASP A 459 18.91 -21.31 -26.14
CA ASP A 459 20.21 -21.04 -26.72
C ASP A 459 20.18 -21.21 -28.25
N ASN A 460 21.35 -21.08 -28.89
CA ASN A 460 21.51 -21.20 -30.35
C ASN A 460 21.72 -22.63 -30.86
N VAL A 461 21.56 -23.67 -30.04
CA VAL A 461 21.76 -25.06 -30.47
C VAL A 461 20.49 -25.57 -31.18
N GLY A 462 20.64 -26.11 -32.40
CA GLY A 462 19.52 -26.60 -33.23
C GLY A 462 19.01 -25.56 -34.24
N SER A 463 17.94 -25.89 -34.98
CA SER A 463 17.36 -24.96 -35.95
C SER A 463 16.52 -23.88 -35.25
N ARG A 464 16.50 -22.68 -35.84
CA ARG A 464 15.73 -21.55 -35.32
C ARG A 464 14.25 -21.88 -35.20
N GLU A 465 13.68 -22.54 -36.21
CA GLU A 465 12.26 -22.91 -36.25
C GLU A 465 11.91 -23.87 -35.11
N ALA A 466 12.75 -24.88 -34.86
CA ALA A 466 12.57 -25.81 -33.75
C ALA A 466 12.65 -25.10 -32.40
N ASN A 467 13.60 -24.19 -32.25
CA ASN A 467 13.80 -23.42 -31.02
C ASN A 467 12.65 -22.45 -30.73
N VAL A 468 12.10 -21.79 -31.75
CA VAL A 468 10.89 -20.95 -31.62
C VAL A 468 9.69 -21.79 -31.20
N ALA A 469 9.47 -22.96 -31.82
CA ALA A 469 8.38 -23.86 -31.44
C ALA A 469 8.55 -24.41 -30.01
N LEU A 470 9.76 -24.83 -29.64
CA LEU A 470 10.07 -25.37 -28.32
C LEU A 470 9.90 -24.33 -27.21
N SER A 471 10.44 -23.14 -27.40
CA SER A 471 10.28 -22.04 -26.44
C SER A 471 8.81 -21.66 -26.23
N LYS A 472 8.00 -21.62 -27.30
CA LYS A 472 6.55 -21.36 -27.19
C LYS A 472 5.86 -22.45 -26.36
N LYS A 473 6.15 -23.73 -26.59
CA LYS A 473 5.59 -24.84 -25.80
C LYS A 473 5.96 -24.75 -24.32
N ARG A 474 7.22 -24.41 -24.01
CA ARG A 474 7.68 -24.21 -22.62
C ARG A 474 6.93 -23.09 -21.92
N ALA A 475 6.75 -21.94 -22.58
CA ALA A 475 5.95 -20.85 -22.04
C ALA A 475 4.47 -21.26 -21.84
N GLN A 476 3.90 -22.06 -22.74
CA GLN A 476 2.54 -22.59 -22.58
C GLN A 476 2.40 -23.50 -21.36
N SER A 477 3.36 -24.39 -21.11
CA SER A 477 3.34 -25.26 -19.93
C SER A 477 3.40 -24.48 -18.61
N VAL A 478 4.12 -23.36 -18.57
CA VAL A 478 4.10 -22.42 -17.43
C VAL A 478 2.70 -21.82 -17.25
N VAL A 479 2.07 -21.33 -18.32
CA VAL A 479 0.70 -20.79 -18.27
C VAL A 479 -0.30 -21.84 -17.79
N GLU A 480 -0.24 -23.05 -18.34
CA GLU A 480 -1.13 -24.16 -17.94
C GLU A 480 -0.98 -24.49 -16.46
N TYR A 481 0.25 -24.53 -15.96
CA TYR A 481 0.51 -24.72 -14.53
C TYR A 481 -0.10 -23.61 -13.67
N LEU A 482 0.07 -22.34 -14.05
CA LEU A 482 -0.49 -21.20 -13.33
C LEU A 482 -2.03 -21.20 -13.33
N ILE A 483 -2.65 -21.60 -14.43
CA ILE A 483 -4.12 -21.72 -14.53
C ILE A 483 -4.63 -22.88 -13.66
N LEU A 484 -4.04 -24.07 -13.80
CA LEU A 484 -4.55 -25.28 -13.15
C LEU A 484 -4.32 -25.27 -11.64
N THR A 485 -3.14 -24.85 -11.20
CA THR A 485 -2.72 -24.85 -9.79
C THR A 485 -3.22 -23.61 -9.05
N HIS A 486 -3.01 -22.43 -9.63
CA HIS A 486 -3.26 -21.15 -8.95
C HIS A 486 -4.57 -20.47 -9.36
N LYS A 487 -5.36 -21.11 -10.24
CA LYS A 487 -6.68 -20.63 -10.70
C LYS A 487 -6.63 -19.21 -11.29
N MET A 488 -5.55 -18.89 -11.99
CA MET A 488 -5.41 -17.61 -12.67
C MET A 488 -6.21 -17.59 -13.98
N ASN A 489 -6.81 -16.44 -14.31
CA ASN A 489 -7.59 -16.27 -15.53
C ASN A 489 -6.73 -16.53 -16.77
N ARG A 490 -7.17 -17.42 -17.67
CA ARG A 490 -6.44 -17.76 -18.91
C ARG A 490 -6.16 -16.55 -19.78
N ASN A 491 -7.12 -15.64 -19.91
CA ASN A 491 -7.00 -14.48 -20.79
C ASN A 491 -6.02 -13.44 -20.25
N ARG A 492 -5.56 -13.58 -19.01
CA ARG A 492 -4.50 -12.74 -18.45
C ARG A 492 -3.14 -12.97 -19.09
N PHE A 493 -2.92 -14.17 -19.65
CA PHE A 493 -1.62 -14.58 -20.16
C PHE A 493 -1.46 -14.38 -21.66
N VAL A 494 -0.26 -13.95 -22.03
CA VAL A 494 0.22 -13.89 -23.41
C VAL A 494 1.44 -14.79 -23.51
N VAL A 495 1.46 -15.69 -24.49
CA VAL A 495 2.58 -16.63 -24.68
C VAL A 495 3.38 -16.26 -25.92
N ILE A 496 4.69 -16.09 -25.76
CA ILE A 496 5.63 -15.87 -26.86
C ILE A 496 6.75 -16.90 -26.82
N GLY A 497 7.11 -17.44 -27.99
CA GLY A 497 8.36 -18.20 -28.17
C GLY A 497 9.34 -17.38 -29.00
N ASN A 498 10.44 -16.93 -28.39
CA ASN A 498 11.47 -16.16 -29.07
C ASN A 498 12.53 -17.05 -29.73
N GLY A 499 12.61 -18.33 -29.36
CA GLY A 499 13.72 -19.19 -29.74
C GLY A 499 15.07 -18.59 -29.32
N PRO A 500 16.08 -18.57 -30.19
CA PRO A 500 17.42 -18.06 -29.88
C PRO A 500 17.56 -16.53 -30.02
N ASP A 501 16.49 -15.81 -30.38
CA ASP A 501 16.58 -14.45 -30.91
C ASP A 501 16.72 -13.35 -29.82
N LYS A 502 16.54 -13.70 -28.54
CA LYS A 502 16.71 -12.77 -27.39
C LYS A 502 17.74 -13.28 -26.37
N PRO A 503 19.03 -13.43 -26.75
CA PRO A 503 20.08 -13.83 -25.82
C PRO A 503 20.32 -12.73 -24.77
N VAL A 504 20.57 -13.14 -23.53
CA VAL A 504 21.01 -12.25 -22.42
C VAL A 504 22.48 -12.42 -22.13
N ASP A 505 23.13 -13.39 -22.77
CA ASP A 505 24.55 -13.68 -22.66
C ASP A 505 25.09 -14.33 -23.94
N THR A 506 26.42 -14.47 -24.05
CA THR A 506 27.05 -15.20 -25.15
C THR A 506 26.57 -16.66 -25.23
N ASN A 507 26.43 -17.18 -26.44
CA ASN A 507 26.18 -18.61 -26.68
C ASN A 507 27.46 -19.44 -26.86
N ASP A 508 28.63 -18.82 -26.68
CA ASP A 508 29.94 -19.46 -26.90
C ASP A 508 30.39 -20.29 -25.69
N SER A 509 29.72 -20.14 -24.55
CA SER A 509 30.01 -20.90 -23.32
C SER A 509 28.78 -21.64 -22.81
N ASP A 510 28.99 -22.75 -22.11
CA ASP A 510 27.89 -23.51 -21.49
C ASP A 510 27.11 -22.68 -20.47
N ASN A 511 27.82 -21.85 -19.70
CA ASN A 511 27.20 -20.94 -18.75
C ASN A 511 26.29 -19.93 -19.45
N GLY A 512 26.76 -19.30 -20.53
CA GLY A 512 25.96 -18.33 -21.26
C GLY A 512 24.78 -18.95 -22.00
N ARG A 513 24.96 -20.12 -22.61
CA ARG A 513 23.84 -20.92 -23.14
C ARG A 513 22.82 -21.25 -22.05
N SER A 514 23.27 -21.60 -20.85
CA SER A 514 22.37 -21.84 -19.72
C SER A 514 21.60 -20.61 -19.27
N ARG A 515 22.19 -19.42 -19.32
CA ARG A 515 21.48 -18.16 -19.05
C ARG A 515 20.46 -17.80 -20.13
N ASN A 516 20.73 -18.19 -21.39
CA ASN A 516 19.82 -17.96 -22.51
C ASN A 516 18.61 -18.90 -22.51
N ARG A 517 18.75 -20.12 -21.94
CA ARG A 517 17.63 -21.03 -21.67
C ARG A 517 16.83 -20.56 -20.45
N ARG A 518 15.87 -19.65 -20.66
CA ARG A 518 15.09 -19.01 -19.60
C ARG A 518 13.66 -18.71 -20.03
N THR A 519 12.83 -18.39 -19.04
CA THR A 519 11.49 -17.85 -19.23
C THR A 519 11.43 -16.44 -18.65
N ASP A 520 11.03 -15.47 -19.46
CA ASP A 520 10.85 -14.10 -19.01
C ASP A 520 9.36 -13.87 -18.71
N PHE A 521 9.09 -13.26 -17.56
CA PHE A 521 7.76 -12.86 -17.12
C PHE A 521 7.67 -11.34 -17.15
N GLU A 522 6.72 -10.83 -17.91
CA GLU A 522 6.59 -9.39 -18.13
C GLU A 522 5.21 -8.91 -17.73
N LEU A 523 5.18 -7.89 -16.89
CA LEU A 523 3.97 -7.15 -16.57
C LEU A 523 3.74 -6.13 -17.69
N ILE A 524 2.61 -6.29 -18.37
CA ILE A 524 2.17 -5.37 -19.43
C ILE A 524 0.82 -4.77 -19.03
N GLY A 525 0.55 -3.56 -19.50
CA GLY A 525 -0.75 -2.91 -19.32
C GLY A 525 -1.89 -3.77 -19.87
N GLU A 526 -3.09 -3.59 -19.32
CA GLU A 526 -4.31 -4.26 -19.78
C GLU A 526 -4.56 -4.04 -21.27
#